data_AF-C6LXP1-F1
#
_entry.id   AF-C6LXP1-F1
#
_cell.length_a   1.000
_cell.length_b   1.000
_cell.length_c   1.000
_cell.angle_alpha   90.00
_cell.angle_beta   90.00
_cell.angle_gamma   90.00
#
_symmetry.space_group_name_H-M   'P 1'
#
loop_
_entity.id
_entity.type
_entity.pdbx_description
1 polymer ?
#
loop_
_entity_poly.entity_id
_entity_poly.type
_entity_poly.pdbx_seq_one_letter_code
_entity_poly.pdbx_strand_id
1 'polypeptide(L)'
;MSNVDNSSGSLTTQDVEPSLKHSLAHGSNNTVTPVGPVSSPTGLMKAVLANDLDRANNCLHEVRRFTTSGETALMMAAKRCQTSLISLLLPQERNMQDKDGYTALMYAVCYNHVEAARLLTCELGKQTSSGWTALMLAVFHNSLGCIPLLLSEIPLRNRMGYTAHDLAVKGGRVEAMQAMVVPSTPPHAPT
;
A
#
# COMPACT_ATOMS: atom_id res chain seq x y z
N MET A 1 86.28 -10.08 -15.30
CA MET A 1 86.98 -10.92 -14.31
C MET A 1 86.02 -11.25 -13.18
N SER A 2 86.07 -12.50 -12.72
CA SER A 2 85.59 -13.07 -11.44
C SER A 2 84.09 -13.09 -11.13
N ASN A 3 83.54 -14.30 -11.29
CA ASN A 3 82.39 -14.86 -10.58
C ASN A 3 82.52 -14.72 -9.05
N VAL A 4 81.37 -14.61 -8.38
CA VAL A 4 81.18 -15.08 -7.00
C VAL A 4 79.91 -15.92 -6.96
N ASP A 5 80.13 -17.23 -6.97
CA ASP A 5 79.33 -18.30 -6.32
C ASP A 5 79.09 -17.94 -4.84
N ASN A 6 78.21 -18.53 -4.02
CA ASN A 6 77.14 -19.53 -4.08
C ASN A 6 76.68 -19.66 -2.59
N SER A 7 75.54 -20.34 -2.36
CA SER A 7 75.13 -20.98 -1.09
C SER A 7 74.29 -20.11 -0.13
N SER A 8 72.96 -20.23 -0.09
CA SER A 8 72.12 -21.34 0.44
C SER A 8 71.95 -21.29 1.97
N GLY A 9 70.70 -21.19 2.40
CA GLY A 9 70.29 -21.13 3.80
C GLY A 9 68.77 -21.06 3.94
N SER A 10 68.15 -22.24 3.92
CA SER A 10 66.72 -22.53 4.07
C SER A 10 66.09 -21.87 5.31
N LEU A 11 64.79 -21.53 5.23
CA LEU A 11 63.79 -21.95 6.21
C LEU A 11 62.37 -21.71 5.67
N THR A 12 61.71 -22.82 5.40
CA THR A 12 60.28 -23.01 5.16
C THR A 12 59.43 -22.63 6.38
N THR A 13 58.26 -22.06 6.14
CA THR A 13 56.93 -22.46 6.70
C THR A 13 55.90 -21.47 6.14
N GLN A 14 55.14 -21.88 5.13
CA GLN A 14 53.83 -22.53 5.25
C GLN A 14 52.72 -21.62 5.81
N ASP A 15 51.72 -21.46 4.95
CA ASP A 15 50.30 -21.28 5.23
C ASP A 15 49.79 -19.87 5.53
N VAL A 16 49.31 -19.25 4.45
CA VAL A 16 48.52 -18.01 4.44
C VAL A 16 47.03 -18.37 4.46
N GLU A 17 46.32 -17.76 5.42
CA GLU A 17 44.86 -17.61 5.58
C GLU A 17 44.04 -18.86 5.98
N PRO A 18 42.88 -18.75 6.69
CA PRO A 18 42.03 -17.55 6.76
C PRO A 18 41.36 -17.21 8.11
N SER A 19 40.67 -16.08 8.14
CA SER A 19 39.41 -15.79 8.88
C SER A 19 39.51 -14.76 10.00
N LEU A 20 39.55 -13.48 9.62
CA LEU A 20 39.26 -12.38 10.54
C LEU A 20 37.76 -12.26 10.80
N LYS A 21 37.37 -12.54 12.04
CA LYS A 21 36.02 -12.41 12.58
C LYS A 21 35.70 -10.91 12.73
N HIS A 22 34.83 -10.37 11.90
CA HIS A 22 34.10 -9.14 12.24
C HIS A 22 32.66 -9.49 12.61
N SER A 23 32.45 -9.61 13.92
CA SER A 23 31.16 -9.36 14.56
C SER A 23 30.84 -7.86 14.40
N LEU A 24 29.67 -7.54 13.83
CA LEU A 24 28.81 -6.38 14.10
C LEU A 24 27.84 -6.17 12.93
N ALA A 25 26.64 -6.75 13.05
CA ALA A 25 25.43 -6.16 12.49
C ALA A 25 24.22 -6.70 13.26
N HIS A 26 23.71 -5.89 14.20
CA HIS A 26 22.30 -5.95 14.57
C HIS A 26 21.49 -5.56 13.32
N GLY A 27 21.18 -6.54 12.48
CA GLY A 27 20.18 -6.42 11.44
C GLY A 27 18.83 -6.83 12.02
N SER A 28 18.03 -5.88 12.46
CA SER A 28 16.57 -6.05 12.45
C SER A 28 16.18 -6.34 11.00
N ASN A 29 16.15 -7.62 10.64
CA ASN A 29 15.49 -8.09 9.43
C ASN A 29 13.98 -7.94 9.64
N ASN A 30 13.50 -6.69 9.65
CA ASN A 30 12.12 -6.37 9.32
C ASN A 30 12.01 -6.44 7.79
N THR A 31 12.26 -7.61 7.22
CA THR A 31 11.89 -7.89 5.84
C THR A 31 10.38 -8.01 5.86
N VAL A 32 9.71 -6.90 5.51
CA VAL A 32 8.26 -6.75 5.33
C VAL A 32 7.82 -7.56 4.10
N THR A 33 8.20 -8.83 4.01
CA THR A 33 7.85 -9.69 2.90
C THR A 33 6.40 -10.10 3.05
N PRO A 34 5.57 -9.90 2.01
CA PRO A 34 4.23 -10.45 1.97
C PRO A 34 4.31 -11.98 2.11
N VAL A 35 3.58 -12.55 3.07
CA VAL A 35 3.46 -14.02 3.22
C VAL A 35 2.66 -14.52 2.02
N GLY A 36 3.18 -15.50 1.28
CA GLY A 36 2.69 -15.89 -0.04
C GLY A 36 1.17 -16.14 -0.17
N PRO A 37 0.65 -16.18 -1.42
CA PRO A 37 -0.78 -16.21 -1.70
C PRO A 37 -1.47 -17.43 -1.07
N VAL A 38 -2.70 -17.24 -0.60
CA VAL A 38 -3.54 -18.32 -0.07
C VAL A 38 -4.55 -18.78 -1.12
N SER A 39 -4.69 -20.11 -1.27
CA SER A 39 -5.65 -20.73 -2.19
C SER A 39 -7.08 -20.71 -1.68
N SER A 40 -7.28 -20.53 -0.36
CA SER A 40 -8.58 -20.39 0.27
C SER A 40 -8.55 -19.26 1.31
N PRO A 41 -9.67 -18.58 1.58
CA PRO A 41 -9.73 -17.54 2.61
C PRO A 41 -9.24 -18.05 3.97
N THR A 42 -8.35 -17.31 4.60
CA THR A 42 -7.82 -17.62 5.93
C THR A 42 -8.89 -17.47 7.01
N GLY A 43 -8.59 -17.86 8.26
CA GLY A 43 -9.50 -17.62 9.39
C GLY A 43 -9.85 -16.13 9.54
N LEU A 44 -8.86 -15.25 9.42
CA LEU A 44 -9.01 -13.80 9.45
C LEU A 44 -9.89 -13.29 8.32
N MET A 45 -9.64 -13.72 7.07
CA MET A 45 -10.47 -13.33 5.93
C MET A 45 -11.92 -13.83 6.09
N LYS A 46 -12.13 -15.04 6.62
CA LYS A 46 -13.47 -15.55 6.94
C LYS A 46 -14.16 -14.74 8.02
N ALA A 47 -13.43 -14.28 9.04
CA ALA A 47 -13.96 -13.40 10.07
C ALA A 47 -14.40 -12.05 9.49
N VAL A 48 -13.60 -11.46 8.59
CA VAL A 48 -13.98 -10.24 7.85
C VAL A 48 -15.23 -10.47 6.99
N LEU A 49 -15.30 -11.59 6.25
CA LEU A 49 -16.48 -11.94 5.45
C LEU A 49 -17.75 -12.05 6.31
N ALA A 50 -17.62 -12.55 7.54
CA ALA A 50 -18.70 -12.67 8.52
C ALA A 50 -18.96 -11.39 9.34
N ASN A 51 -18.16 -10.33 9.15
CA ASN A 51 -18.16 -9.11 9.98
C ASN A 51 -17.99 -9.39 11.49
N ASP A 52 -17.13 -10.36 11.81
CA ASP A 52 -16.92 -10.83 13.18
C ASP A 52 -15.61 -10.25 13.73
N LEU A 53 -15.72 -9.18 14.53
CA LEU A 53 -14.59 -8.47 15.11
C LEU A 53 -13.80 -9.33 16.11
N ASP A 54 -14.49 -10.12 16.92
CA ASP A 54 -13.85 -10.96 17.95
C ASP A 54 -13.06 -12.09 17.31
N ARG A 55 -13.63 -12.76 16.31
CA ARG A 55 -12.90 -13.77 15.53
C ARG A 55 -11.73 -13.16 14.78
N ALA A 56 -11.90 -11.96 14.20
CA ALA A 56 -10.80 -11.28 13.53
C ALA A 56 -9.65 -10.96 14.51
N ASN A 57 -9.97 -10.49 15.72
CA ASN A 57 -8.99 -10.22 16.77
C ASN A 57 -8.21 -11.48 17.19
N ASN A 58 -8.87 -12.64 17.22
CA ASN A 58 -8.23 -13.92 17.49
C ASN A 58 -7.38 -14.47 16.32
N CYS A 59 -7.57 -13.95 15.11
CA CYS A 59 -6.87 -14.38 13.90
C CYS A 59 -5.79 -13.39 13.42
N LEU A 60 -5.36 -12.43 14.25
CA LEU A 60 -4.36 -11.42 13.86
C LEU A 60 -2.98 -11.99 13.50
N HIS A 61 -2.67 -13.23 13.86
CA HIS A 61 -1.46 -13.92 13.40
C HIS A 61 -1.46 -14.20 11.88
N GLU A 62 -2.60 -14.04 11.21
CA GLU A 62 -2.75 -14.22 9.76
C GLU A 62 -2.76 -12.90 8.97
N VAL A 63 -2.51 -11.75 9.60
CA VAL A 63 -2.43 -10.46 8.89
C VAL A 63 -1.38 -10.52 7.78
N ARG A 64 -1.58 -9.69 6.75
CA ARG A 64 -0.71 -9.59 5.57
C ARG A 64 -0.69 -10.84 4.69
N ARG A 65 -1.50 -11.86 5.01
CA ARG A 65 -1.85 -12.91 4.04
C ARG A 65 -2.83 -12.33 3.04
N PHE A 66 -2.72 -12.78 1.79
CA PHE A 66 -3.53 -12.29 0.70
C PHE A 66 -4.00 -13.44 -0.20
N THR A 67 -5.14 -13.25 -0.86
CA THR A 67 -5.73 -14.24 -1.76
C THR A 67 -4.88 -14.42 -3.03
N THR A 68 -5.28 -15.34 -3.92
CA THR A 68 -4.64 -15.46 -5.24
C THR A 68 -4.76 -14.21 -6.10
N SER A 69 -5.67 -13.27 -5.83
CA SER A 69 -5.72 -11.95 -6.50
C SER A 69 -4.87 -10.88 -5.81
N GLY A 70 -4.31 -11.16 -4.64
CA GLY A 70 -3.60 -10.15 -3.84
C GLY A 70 -4.48 -9.39 -2.85
N GLU A 71 -5.78 -9.69 -2.75
CA GLU A 71 -6.66 -9.04 -1.76
C GLU A 71 -6.26 -9.44 -0.34
N THR A 72 -6.06 -8.45 0.54
CA THR A 72 -5.85 -8.64 1.98
C THR A 72 -7.15 -8.53 2.76
N ALA A 73 -7.13 -8.86 4.05
CA ALA A 73 -8.28 -8.71 4.93
C ALA A 73 -8.77 -7.25 5.04
N LEU A 74 -7.86 -6.28 5.09
CA LEU A 74 -8.16 -4.85 5.11
C LEU A 74 -8.87 -4.39 3.83
N MET A 75 -8.44 -4.86 2.65
CA MET A 75 -9.11 -4.56 1.38
C MET A 75 -10.54 -5.11 1.36
N MET A 76 -10.72 -6.34 1.86
CA MET A 76 -12.05 -6.96 1.98
C MET A 76 -12.96 -6.18 2.96
N ALA A 77 -12.42 -5.71 4.09
CA ALA A 77 -13.15 -4.90 5.06
C ALA A 77 -13.55 -3.53 4.49
N ALA A 78 -12.64 -2.88 3.75
CA ALA A 78 -12.87 -1.60 3.08
C ALA A 78 -13.98 -1.68 2.03
N LYS A 79 -13.96 -2.74 1.19
CA LYS A 79 -14.99 -3.06 0.21
C LYS A 79 -16.39 -3.26 0.80
N ARG A 80 -16.48 -3.54 2.11
CA ARG A 80 -17.73 -3.83 2.84
C ARG A 80 -18.08 -2.75 3.88
N CYS A 81 -17.35 -1.65 3.91
CA CYS A 81 -17.51 -0.54 4.88
C CYS A 81 -17.46 -0.99 6.36
N GLN A 82 -16.65 -1.99 6.69
CA GLN A 82 -16.56 -2.54 8.05
C GLN A 82 -15.56 -1.74 8.90
N THR A 83 -15.95 -0.54 9.33
CA THR A 83 -15.06 0.44 9.98
C THR A 83 -14.30 -0.11 11.20
N SER A 84 -14.93 -0.89 12.08
CA SER A 84 -14.24 -1.51 13.23
C SER A 84 -13.12 -2.46 12.80
N LEU A 85 -13.36 -3.25 11.75
CA LEU A 85 -12.36 -4.17 11.19
C LEU A 85 -11.27 -3.40 10.43
N ILE A 86 -11.61 -2.30 9.76
CA ILE A 86 -10.63 -1.40 9.15
C ILE A 86 -9.69 -0.86 10.23
N SER A 87 -10.20 -0.31 11.32
CA SER A 87 -9.39 0.21 12.43
C SER A 87 -8.49 -0.85 13.05
N LEU A 88 -8.98 -2.09 13.19
CA LEU A 88 -8.21 -3.22 13.70
C LEU A 88 -7.04 -3.61 12.78
N LEU A 89 -7.29 -3.67 11.46
CA LEU A 89 -6.36 -4.21 10.47
C LEU A 89 -5.38 -3.17 9.91
N LEU A 90 -5.75 -1.88 9.94
CA LEU A 90 -5.00 -0.78 9.35
C LEU A 90 -3.51 -0.75 9.77
N PRO A 91 -3.13 -0.92 11.05
CA PRO A 91 -1.72 -0.84 11.44
C PRO A 91 -0.84 -1.92 10.80
N GLN A 92 -1.43 -3.05 10.42
CA GLN A 92 -0.71 -4.23 9.93
C GLN A 92 -0.67 -4.30 8.39
N GLU A 93 -1.74 -3.85 7.73
CA GLU A 93 -1.96 -4.04 6.29
C GLU A 93 -2.03 -2.75 5.48
N ARG A 94 -1.90 -1.56 6.11
CA ARG A 94 -1.88 -0.29 5.37
C ARG A 94 -0.86 -0.30 4.24
N ASN A 95 -1.22 0.35 3.12
CA ASN A 95 -0.40 0.48 1.91
C ASN A 95 -0.11 -0.83 1.17
N MET A 96 -0.66 -1.96 1.58
CA MET A 96 -0.60 -3.17 0.76
C MET A 96 -1.43 -2.96 -0.51
N GLN A 97 -0.98 -3.59 -1.59
CA GLN A 97 -1.61 -3.51 -2.90
C GLN A 97 -1.89 -4.93 -3.41
N ASP A 98 -3.03 -5.10 -4.07
CA ASP A 98 -3.34 -6.34 -4.78
C ASP A 98 -2.50 -6.45 -6.07
N LYS A 99 -2.74 -7.48 -6.88
CA LYS A 99 -2.00 -7.70 -8.14
C LYS A 99 -2.19 -6.58 -9.18
N ASP A 100 -3.32 -5.88 -9.13
CA ASP A 100 -3.64 -4.76 -10.01
C ASP A 100 -3.23 -3.41 -9.41
N GLY A 101 -2.63 -3.41 -8.22
CA GLY A 101 -2.18 -2.22 -7.53
C GLY A 101 -3.27 -1.52 -6.71
N TYR A 102 -4.43 -2.12 -6.50
CA TYR A 102 -5.49 -1.54 -5.68
C TYR A 102 -5.13 -1.61 -4.20
N THR A 103 -5.34 -0.50 -3.49
CA THR A 103 -5.26 -0.44 -2.03
C THR A 103 -6.66 -0.55 -1.39
N ALA A 104 -6.71 -0.63 -0.07
CA ALA A 104 -7.98 -0.62 0.66
C ALA A 104 -8.77 0.69 0.46
N LEU A 105 -8.11 1.85 0.44
CA LEU A 105 -8.72 3.14 0.12
C LEU A 105 -9.40 3.10 -1.25
N MET A 106 -8.73 2.57 -2.27
CA MET A 106 -9.27 2.47 -3.62
C MET A 106 -10.54 1.61 -3.65
N TYR A 107 -10.56 0.48 -2.95
CA TYR A 107 -11.78 -0.32 -2.81
C TYR A 107 -12.90 0.46 -2.10
N ALA A 108 -12.64 1.09 -0.95
CA ALA A 108 -13.66 1.90 -0.28
C ALA A 108 -14.25 2.98 -1.22
N VAL A 109 -13.40 3.61 -2.03
CA VAL A 109 -13.80 4.62 -3.00
C VAL A 109 -14.62 4.04 -4.15
N CYS A 110 -14.25 2.89 -4.73
CA CYS A 110 -15.03 2.24 -5.80
C CYS A 110 -16.48 1.95 -5.39
N TYR A 111 -16.76 1.75 -4.09
CA TYR A 111 -18.10 1.52 -3.54
C TYR A 111 -18.71 2.75 -2.84
N ASN A 112 -18.07 3.93 -2.97
CA ASN A 112 -18.49 5.18 -2.34
C ASN A 112 -18.70 5.08 -0.82
N HIS A 113 -17.88 4.26 -0.14
CA HIS A 113 -17.90 4.07 1.31
C HIS A 113 -17.11 5.16 2.02
N VAL A 114 -17.73 6.33 2.20
CA VAL A 114 -17.09 7.55 2.73
C VAL A 114 -16.43 7.32 4.09
N GLU A 115 -17.08 6.62 5.01
CA GLU A 115 -16.53 6.38 6.35
C GLU A 115 -15.33 5.43 6.34
N ALA A 116 -15.35 4.41 5.49
CA ALA A 116 -14.18 3.57 5.27
C ALA A 116 -13.03 4.37 4.63
N ALA A 117 -13.33 5.18 3.60
CA ALA A 117 -12.34 6.01 2.93
C ALA A 117 -11.69 7.03 3.90
N ARG A 118 -12.47 7.61 4.82
CA ARG A 118 -11.99 8.54 5.84
C ARG A 118 -10.91 7.91 6.72
N LEU A 119 -11.10 6.65 7.13
CA LEU A 119 -10.14 5.90 7.94
C LEU A 119 -8.87 5.51 7.15
N LEU A 120 -8.95 5.49 5.82
CA LEU A 120 -7.91 4.97 4.93
C LEU A 120 -7.10 6.06 4.21
N THR A 121 -7.27 7.33 4.60
CA THR A 121 -6.55 8.47 4.00
C THR A 121 -5.02 8.39 4.12
N CYS A 122 -4.49 7.51 4.98
CA CYS A 122 -3.06 7.23 5.01
C CYS A 122 -2.50 6.57 3.73
N GLU A 123 -3.37 6.11 2.83
CA GLU A 123 -3.02 5.51 1.54
C GLU A 123 -3.14 6.49 0.34
N LEU A 124 -3.42 7.77 0.60
CA LEU A 124 -3.51 8.80 -0.45
C LEU A 124 -2.22 8.85 -1.30
N GLY A 125 -2.39 9.09 -2.60
CA GLY A 125 -1.30 9.20 -3.56
C GLY A 125 -0.76 7.87 -4.08
N LYS A 126 -1.26 6.73 -3.58
CA LYS A 126 -0.98 5.42 -4.18
C LYS A 126 -1.64 5.30 -5.54
N GLN A 127 -1.02 4.49 -6.40
CA GLN A 127 -1.46 4.28 -7.77
C GLN A 127 -1.57 2.79 -8.09
N THR A 128 -2.60 2.43 -8.84
CA THR A 128 -2.73 1.08 -9.42
C THR A 128 -1.59 0.79 -10.39
N SER A 129 -1.49 -0.45 -10.85
CA SER A 129 -0.58 -0.87 -11.92
C SER A 129 -0.78 -0.09 -13.22
N SER A 130 -1.93 0.56 -13.44
CA SER A 130 -2.19 1.45 -14.58
C SER A 130 -2.03 2.94 -14.26
N GLY A 131 -1.59 3.28 -13.04
CA GLY A 131 -1.38 4.66 -12.60
C GLY A 131 -2.62 5.34 -12.02
N TRP A 132 -3.73 4.63 -11.81
CA TRP A 132 -4.95 5.25 -11.31
C TRP A 132 -4.85 5.53 -9.83
N THR A 133 -5.25 6.73 -9.41
CA THR A 133 -5.36 7.11 -7.99
C THR A 133 -6.78 6.86 -7.48
N ALA A 134 -6.98 6.99 -6.17
CA ALA A 134 -8.31 6.90 -5.57
C ALA A 134 -9.26 7.97 -6.14
N LEU A 135 -8.81 9.22 -6.33
CA LEU A 135 -9.63 10.29 -6.91
C LEU A 135 -10.06 9.99 -8.35
N MET A 136 -9.18 9.43 -9.18
CA MET A 136 -9.54 9.03 -10.56
C MET A 136 -10.60 7.93 -10.55
N LEU A 137 -10.48 6.96 -9.64
CA LEU A 137 -11.49 5.92 -9.44
C LEU A 137 -12.81 6.51 -8.94
N ALA A 138 -12.77 7.51 -8.04
CA ALA A 138 -13.98 8.20 -7.57
C ALA A 138 -14.74 8.84 -8.74
N VAL A 139 -14.03 9.54 -9.63
CA VAL A 139 -14.62 10.13 -10.84
C VAL A 139 -15.21 9.05 -11.75
N PHE A 140 -14.50 7.94 -11.97
CA PHE A 140 -14.95 6.85 -12.83
C PHE A 140 -16.19 6.10 -12.27
N HIS A 141 -16.24 5.88 -10.95
CA HIS A 141 -17.33 5.16 -10.28
C HIS A 141 -18.48 6.05 -9.78
N ASN A 142 -18.39 7.37 -9.95
CA ASN A 142 -19.36 8.36 -9.47
C ASN A 142 -19.43 8.43 -7.93
N SER A 143 -18.29 8.19 -7.27
CA SER A 143 -18.19 8.16 -5.82
C SER A 143 -18.01 9.57 -5.26
N LEU A 144 -19.01 10.42 -5.51
CA LEU A 144 -18.97 11.86 -5.20
C LEU A 144 -18.73 12.14 -3.72
N GLY A 145 -19.24 11.28 -2.83
CA GLY A 145 -19.07 11.44 -1.38
C GLY A 145 -17.62 11.28 -0.92
N CYS A 146 -16.80 10.54 -1.67
CA CYS A 146 -15.39 10.37 -1.35
C CYS A 146 -14.51 11.49 -1.90
N ILE A 147 -14.93 12.21 -2.96
CA ILE A 147 -14.09 13.23 -3.62
C ILE A 147 -13.49 14.26 -2.64
N PRO A 148 -14.23 14.81 -1.67
CA PRO A 148 -13.68 15.78 -0.72
C PRO A 148 -12.49 15.23 0.11
N LEU A 149 -12.41 13.91 0.31
CA LEU A 149 -11.32 13.27 1.04
C LEU A 149 -10.05 13.09 0.21
N LEU A 150 -10.14 13.26 -1.12
CA LEU A 150 -9.11 12.85 -2.09
C LEU A 150 -8.50 14.03 -2.85
N LEU A 151 -8.85 15.27 -2.50
CA LEU A 151 -8.48 16.47 -3.27
C LEU A 151 -6.96 16.69 -3.39
N SER A 152 -6.15 16.15 -2.48
CA SER A 152 -4.69 16.20 -2.60
C SER A 152 -4.15 15.41 -3.80
N GLU A 153 -4.95 14.52 -4.40
CA GLU A 153 -4.56 13.71 -5.56
C GLU A 153 -4.86 14.39 -6.91
N ILE A 154 -5.50 15.57 -6.93
CA ILE A 154 -5.83 16.32 -8.16
C ILE A 154 -4.64 16.42 -9.15
N PRO A 155 -3.40 16.76 -8.74
CA PRO A 155 -2.30 16.95 -9.70
C PRO A 155 -1.73 15.63 -10.26
N LEU A 156 -2.10 14.48 -9.68
CA LEU A 156 -1.56 13.18 -10.07
C LEU A 156 -2.10 12.74 -11.43
N ARG A 157 -1.27 12.03 -12.19
CA ARG A 157 -1.58 11.55 -13.54
C ARG A 157 -1.44 10.04 -13.63
N ASN A 158 -2.36 9.38 -14.32
CA ASN A 158 -2.22 7.97 -14.65
C ASN A 158 -1.20 7.75 -15.78
N ARG A 159 -0.95 6.49 -16.16
CA ARG A 159 0.01 6.16 -17.23
C ARG A 159 -0.35 6.71 -18.60
N MET A 160 -1.60 7.13 -18.80
CA MET A 160 -2.07 7.78 -20.02
C MET A 160 -1.91 9.31 -19.96
N GLY A 161 -1.38 9.85 -18.86
CA GLY A 161 -1.18 11.28 -18.66
C GLY A 161 -2.42 12.02 -18.16
N TYR A 162 -3.54 11.35 -17.89
CA TYR A 162 -4.77 12.01 -17.44
C TYR A 162 -4.82 12.20 -15.92
N THR A 163 -5.26 13.38 -15.50
CA THR A 163 -5.69 13.69 -14.13
C THR A 163 -7.13 13.25 -13.89
N ALA A 164 -7.58 13.27 -12.64
CA ALA A 164 -9.01 13.05 -12.32
C ALA A 164 -9.93 14.09 -12.99
N HIS A 165 -9.47 15.34 -13.10
CA HIS A 165 -10.21 16.40 -13.79
C HIS A 165 -10.32 16.13 -15.29
N ASP A 166 -9.22 15.70 -15.95
CA ASP A 166 -9.25 15.35 -17.38
C ASP A 166 -10.26 14.22 -17.67
N LEU A 167 -10.32 13.22 -16.79
CA LEU A 167 -11.29 12.12 -16.88
C LEU A 167 -12.73 12.62 -16.68
N ALA A 168 -12.95 13.53 -15.74
CA ALA A 168 -14.26 14.11 -15.49
C ALA A 168 -14.77 14.93 -16.69
N VAL A 169 -13.90 15.76 -17.28
CA VAL A 169 -14.21 16.53 -18.50
C VAL A 169 -14.54 15.59 -19.66
N LYS A 170 -13.68 14.60 -19.93
CA LYS A 170 -13.88 13.66 -21.04
C LYS A 170 -15.16 12.84 -20.90
N GLY A 171 -15.56 12.53 -19.66
CA GLY A 171 -16.77 11.78 -19.35
C GLY A 171 -18.02 12.64 -19.11
N GLY A 172 -17.94 13.98 -19.20
CA GLY A 172 -19.06 14.87 -18.90
C GLY A 172 -19.55 14.80 -17.43
N ARG A 173 -18.67 14.51 -16.48
CA ARG A 173 -19.00 14.27 -15.06
C ARG A 173 -19.09 15.59 -14.28
N VAL A 174 -20.16 16.35 -14.51
CA VAL A 174 -20.32 17.72 -13.99
C VAL A 174 -20.25 17.78 -12.46
N GLU A 175 -20.95 16.88 -11.77
CA GLU A 175 -20.99 16.85 -10.32
C GLU A 175 -19.63 16.51 -9.72
N ALA A 176 -18.86 15.64 -10.38
CA ALA A 176 -17.50 15.32 -9.97
C ALA A 176 -16.56 16.52 -10.15
N MET A 177 -16.69 17.26 -11.27
CA MET A 177 -15.95 18.51 -11.48
C MET A 177 -16.28 19.53 -10.39
N GLN A 178 -17.56 19.72 -10.07
CA GLN A 178 -17.99 20.62 -9.00
C GLN A 178 -17.45 20.19 -7.64
N ALA A 179 -17.50 18.89 -7.30
CA ALA A 179 -16.99 18.37 -6.05
C ALA A 179 -15.46 18.49 -5.90
N MET A 180 -14.71 18.54 -7.00
CA MET A 180 -13.26 18.77 -7.00
C MET A 180 -12.88 20.25 -6.84
N VAL A 181 -13.81 21.17 -7.06
CA VAL A 181 -13.62 22.60 -6.78
C VAL A 181 -14.03 22.85 -5.33
N VAL A 182 -13.06 23.15 -4.47
CA VAL A 182 -13.35 23.58 -3.09
C VAL A 182 -14.31 24.78 -3.12
N PRO A 183 -15.46 24.73 -2.42
CA PRO A 183 -16.33 25.89 -2.32
C PRO A 183 -15.59 26.99 -1.54
N SER A 184 -15.14 28.01 -2.26
CA SER A 184 -14.48 29.20 -1.73
C SER A 184 -15.44 30.26 -1.21
N THR A 185 -16.68 29.90 -0.85
CA THR A 185 -17.62 30.86 -0.26
C THR A 185 -17.49 30.82 1.27
N PRO A 186 -16.85 31.82 1.91
CA PRO A 186 -16.95 31.97 3.35
C PRO A 186 -18.43 32.20 3.73
N PRO A 187 -18.89 31.67 4.88
CA PRO A 187 -20.23 31.97 5.37
C PRO A 187 -20.35 33.49 5.54
N HIS A 188 -21.29 34.10 4.81
CA HIS A 188 -21.67 35.49 5.04
C HIS A 188 -22.04 35.65 6.51
N ALA A 189 -21.24 36.45 7.22
CA ALA A 189 -21.57 36.87 8.57
C ALA A 189 -22.88 37.69 8.51
N PRO A 190 -23.89 37.36 9.33
CA PRO A 190 -25.09 38.19 9.40
C PRO A 190 -24.74 39.54 10.04
N THR A 191 -25.18 40.61 9.38
CA THR A 191 -25.17 42.01 9.87
C THR A 191 -26.14 42.21 11.01
#